data_AF-A0A3N5NV02-F1
#
_entry.id   AF-A0A3N5NV02-F1
#
_cell.length_a   1.000
_cell.length_b   1.000
_cell.length_c   1.000
_cell.angle_alpha   90.00
_cell.angle_beta   90.00
_cell.angle_gamma   90.00
#
_symmetry.space_group_name_H-M   'P 1'
#
loop_
_entity.id
_entity.type
_entity.pdbx_description
1 polymer ?
#
loop_
_entity_poly.entity_id
_entity_poly.type
_entity_poly.pdbx_seq_one_letter_code
_entity_poly.pdbx_strand_id
1 'polypeptide(L)'
;MDERTPALTETGPSPDLDQIIEIRDPDIDVEEVMARVRANVARRRAEGAYQEDLDAIAREVRDEVLATAAAEDLADRRSLVLTLAELDARWQLRERPFVSGLPVLGRLIVAARSAWNWMSTKWYVRPLIQQQSEFNGHAVRILRELVAEQQALADRVQNLEDLLRQQQIQIERLQSKSQDESGRGGSGRH
;
A
#
# COMPACT_ATOMS: atom_id res chain seq x y z
N MET A 1 -12.26 35.30 21.10
CA MET A 1 -11.80 33.93 20.84
C MET A 1 -12.99 33.05 21.09
N ASP A 2 -13.59 32.56 20.02
CA ASP A 2 -14.72 31.62 20.07
C ASP A 2 -14.40 30.59 18.99
N GLU A 3 -14.00 29.40 19.42
CA GLU A 3 -13.49 28.35 18.54
C GLU A 3 -14.65 27.72 17.76
N ARG A 4 -14.58 27.90 16.43
CA ARG A 4 -15.30 27.11 15.44
C ARG A 4 -14.69 25.71 15.35
N THR A 5 -15.49 24.64 15.43
CA THR A 5 -15.44 23.49 14.50
C THR A 5 -16.67 22.56 14.70
N PRO A 6 -17.03 21.69 13.75
CA PRO A 6 -18.07 21.92 12.75
C PRO A 6 -19.31 21.03 12.93
N ALA A 7 -20.42 21.45 12.33
CA ALA A 7 -21.60 20.62 12.15
C ALA A 7 -21.33 19.47 11.18
N LEU A 8 -21.46 18.23 11.66
CA LEU A 8 -21.59 17.04 10.82
C LEU A 8 -23.03 16.99 10.30
N THR A 9 -23.25 17.60 9.13
CA THR A 9 -24.43 17.31 8.31
C THR A 9 -24.21 16.00 7.56
N GLU A 10 -24.70 14.90 8.12
CA GLU A 10 -25.07 13.71 7.34
C GLU A 10 -26.58 13.48 7.48
N THR A 11 -27.35 14.19 6.64
CA THR A 11 -28.73 13.83 6.34
C THR A 11 -28.72 12.65 5.35
N GLY A 12 -28.52 11.44 5.87
CA GLY A 12 -29.09 10.26 5.22
C GLY A 12 -30.61 10.26 5.44
N PRO A 13 -31.42 9.74 4.51
CA PRO A 13 -32.86 9.61 4.74
C PRO A 13 -33.07 8.78 6.02
N SER A 14 -33.69 9.36 7.04
CA SER A 14 -34.16 8.57 8.18
C SER A 14 -35.05 7.46 7.62
N PRO A 15 -34.80 6.19 7.96
CA PRO A 15 -35.67 5.11 7.54
C PRO A 15 -37.08 5.45 8.04
N ASP A 16 -38.02 5.47 7.12
CA ASP A 16 -39.44 5.72 7.38
C ASP A 16 -39.92 4.62 8.34
N LEU A 17 -39.94 4.92 9.64
CA LEU A 17 -40.20 3.94 10.72
C LEU A 17 -41.61 3.35 10.61
N ASP A 18 -42.47 3.97 9.80
CA ASP A 18 -43.82 3.54 9.48
C ASP A 18 -43.85 2.28 8.57
N GLN A 19 -42.73 1.89 7.95
CA GLN A 19 -42.60 0.63 7.19
C GLN A 19 -42.02 -0.54 7.99
N ILE A 20 -41.67 -0.33 9.26
CA ILE A 20 -41.25 -1.41 10.14
C ILE A 20 -42.50 -2.18 10.54
N ILE A 21 -42.75 -3.30 9.85
CA ILE A 21 -43.79 -4.26 10.24
C ILE A 21 -43.33 -4.90 11.56
N GLU A 22 -43.85 -4.42 12.68
CA GLU A 22 -43.60 -4.99 14.00
C GLU A 22 -44.36 -6.32 14.14
N ILE A 23 -43.66 -7.43 13.93
CA ILE A 23 -44.21 -8.78 14.11
C ILE A 23 -44.24 -9.09 15.61
N ARG A 24 -45.36 -8.77 16.27
CA ARG A 24 -45.64 -9.22 17.65
C ARG A 24 -46.43 -10.53 17.58
N ASP A 25 -45.73 -11.65 17.62
CA ASP A 25 -46.36 -12.96 17.75
C ASP A 25 -46.64 -13.23 19.25
N PRO A 26 -47.90 -13.22 19.70
CA PRO A 26 -48.24 -13.37 21.11
C PRO A 26 -47.94 -14.77 21.67
N ASP A 27 -47.73 -15.76 20.81
CA ASP A 27 -47.40 -17.14 21.22
C ASP A 27 -45.89 -17.37 21.38
N ILE A 28 -45.05 -16.38 21.05
CA ILE A 28 -43.60 -16.45 21.22
C ILE A 28 -43.20 -15.71 22.49
N ASP A 29 -42.91 -16.47 23.54
CA ASP A 29 -42.31 -15.94 24.77
C ASP A 29 -40.84 -15.54 24.51
N VAL A 30 -40.64 -14.24 24.25
CA VAL A 30 -39.32 -13.64 24.02
C VAL A 30 -38.41 -13.82 25.24
N GLU A 31 -38.96 -13.80 26.44
CA GLU A 31 -38.23 -13.97 27.69
C GLU A 31 -37.62 -15.38 27.75
N GLU A 32 -38.42 -16.40 27.41
CA GLU A 32 -38.00 -17.80 27.30
C GLU A 32 -36.97 -18.00 26.19
N VAL A 33 -37.20 -17.42 25.00
CA VAL A 33 -36.27 -17.52 23.87
C VAL A 33 -34.92 -16.90 24.23
N MET A 34 -34.92 -15.70 24.82
CA MET A 34 -33.68 -15.03 25.23
C MET A 34 -32.99 -15.74 26.40
N ALA A 35 -33.75 -16.34 27.33
CA ALA A 35 -33.19 -17.21 28.36
C ALA A 35 -32.51 -18.44 27.74
N ARG A 36 -33.14 -19.08 26.75
CA ARG A 36 -32.60 -20.23 26.03
C ARG A 36 -31.35 -19.87 25.21
N VAL A 37 -31.34 -18.70 24.57
CA VAL A 37 -30.16 -18.17 23.85
C VAL A 37 -29.03 -17.91 24.84
N ARG A 38 -29.29 -17.21 25.96
CA ARG A 38 -28.27 -16.94 26.99
C ARG A 38 -27.68 -18.23 27.56
N ALA A 39 -28.50 -19.24 27.84
CA ALA A 39 -28.04 -20.54 28.32
C ALA A 39 -27.18 -21.27 27.28
N ASN A 40 -27.58 -21.28 26.01
CA ASN A 40 -26.82 -21.89 24.93
C ASN A 40 -25.49 -21.17 24.67
N VAL A 41 -25.48 -19.83 24.74
CA VAL A 41 -24.27 -19.02 24.61
C VAL A 41 -23.32 -19.28 25.78
N ALA A 42 -23.82 -19.31 27.02
CA ALA A 42 -23.00 -19.61 28.20
C ALA A 42 -22.38 -21.01 28.12
N ARG A 43 -23.14 -22.02 27.71
CA ARG A 43 -22.65 -23.39 27.49
C ARG A 43 -21.53 -23.43 26.44
N ARG A 44 -21.76 -22.84 25.26
CA ARG A 44 -20.76 -22.79 24.17
C ARG A 44 -19.52 -21.96 24.53
N ARG A 45 -19.67 -20.96 25.40
CA ARG A 45 -18.56 -20.15 25.93
C ARG A 45 -17.73 -20.94 26.93
N ALA A 46 -18.35 -21.77 27.77
CA ALA A 46 -17.64 -22.69 28.66
C ALA A 46 -16.93 -23.82 27.90
N GLU A 47 -17.47 -24.22 26.75
CA GLU A 47 -16.88 -25.21 25.84
C GLU A 47 -15.73 -24.64 24.96
N GLY A 48 -15.44 -23.33 25.04
CA GLY A 48 -14.36 -22.69 24.28
C GLY A 48 -14.63 -22.50 22.79
N ALA A 49 -15.75 -22.99 22.27
CA ALA A 49 -16.07 -23.02 20.84
C ALA A 49 -16.12 -21.63 20.18
N TYR A 50 -16.50 -20.57 20.92
CA TYR A 50 -16.47 -19.19 20.40
C TYR A 50 -15.06 -18.65 20.25
N GLN A 51 -14.11 -19.10 21.06
CA GLN A 51 -12.74 -18.60 21.02
C GLN A 51 -12.03 -19.16 19.77
N GLU A 52 -12.19 -20.45 19.51
CA GLU A 52 -11.62 -21.14 18.34
C GLU A 52 -12.18 -20.62 17.01
N ASP A 53 -13.50 -20.40 16.92
CA ASP A 53 -14.14 -19.84 15.72
C ASP A 53 -13.68 -18.39 15.46
N LEU A 54 -13.59 -17.56 16.50
CA LEU A 54 -13.11 -16.19 16.37
C LEU A 54 -11.63 -16.14 15.98
N ASP A 55 -10.80 -17.01 16.55
CA ASP A 55 -9.38 -17.11 16.23
C ASP A 55 -9.14 -17.67 14.82
N ALA A 56 -10.04 -18.53 14.32
CA ALA A 56 -10.01 -19.02 12.94
C ALA A 56 -10.36 -17.90 11.94
N ILE A 57 -11.46 -17.19 12.18
CA ILE A 57 -11.89 -16.06 11.35
C ILE A 57 -10.84 -14.94 11.39
N ALA A 58 -10.29 -14.62 12.56
CA ALA A 58 -9.26 -13.60 12.71
C ALA A 58 -7.96 -13.95 11.97
N ARG A 59 -7.62 -15.24 11.89
CA ARG A 59 -6.48 -15.72 11.08
C ARG A 59 -6.77 -15.59 9.59
N GLU A 60 -7.93 -16.04 9.14
CA GLU A 60 -8.33 -15.96 7.74
C GLU A 60 -8.35 -14.52 7.22
N VAL A 61 -8.97 -13.59 7.97
CA VAL A 61 -8.99 -12.17 7.62
C VAL A 61 -7.59 -11.56 7.63
N ARG A 62 -6.74 -11.93 8.59
CA ARG A 62 -5.36 -11.44 8.65
C ARG A 62 -4.56 -11.90 7.42
N ASP A 63 -4.68 -13.17 7.05
CA ASP A 63 -3.95 -13.74 5.93
C ASP A 63 -4.39 -13.12 4.60
N GLU A 64 -5.68 -12.86 4.42
CA GLU A 64 -6.22 -12.16 3.25
C GLU A 64 -5.75 -10.70 3.16
N VAL A 65 -5.75 -9.97 4.27
CA VAL A 65 -5.25 -8.59 4.34
C VAL A 65 -3.75 -8.53 4.05
N LEU A 66 -2.96 -9.45 4.61
CA LEU A 66 -1.52 -9.54 4.35
C LEU A 66 -1.21 -9.91 2.89
N ALA A 67 -1.97 -10.84 2.31
CA ALA A 67 -1.81 -11.24 0.91
C ALA A 67 -2.14 -10.09 -0.04
N THR A 68 -3.19 -9.33 0.25
CA THR A 68 -3.60 -8.16 -0.54
C THR A 68 -2.55 -7.05 -0.45
N ALA A 69 -2.09 -6.72 0.76
CA ALA A 69 -1.04 -5.72 0.96
C ALA A 69 0.29 -6.09 0.27
N ALA A 70 0.67 -7.36 0.31
CA ALA A 70 1.87 -7.84 -0.38
C ALA A 70 1.72 -7.77 -1.92
N ALA A 71 0.53 -8.06 -2.45
CA ALA A 71 0.26 -7.96 -3.87
C ALA A 71 0.29 -6.50 -4.36
N GLU A 72 -0.24 -5.56 -3.58
CA GLU A 72 -0.19 -4.13 -3.86
C GLU A 72 1.25 -3.59 -3.83
N ASP A 73 2.04 -3.91 -2.81
CA ASP A 73 3.45 -3.48 -2.71
C ASP A 73 4.31 -4.02 -3.87
N LEU A 74 4.10 -5.28 -4.29
CA LEU A 74 4.77 -5.85 -5.47
C LEU A 74 4.34 -5.15 -6.77
N ALA A 75 3.07 -4.80 -6.91
CA ALA A 75 2.55 -4.09 -8.08
C ALA A 75 3.11 -2.67 -8.17
N ASP A 76 3.17 -1.94 -7.05
CA ASP A 76 3.74 -0.60 -6.96
C ASP A 76 5.25 -0.60 -7.22
N ARG A 77 5.98 -1.57 -6.65
CA ARG A 77 7.42 -1.67 -6.91
C ARG A 77 7.70 -1.99 -8.39
N ARG A 78 6.86 -2.81 -9.03
CA ARG A 78 6.96 -3.10 -10.47
C ARG A 78 6.65 -1.89 -11.34
N SER A 79 5.60 -1.13 -11.02
CA SER A 79 5.22 0.06 -11.76
C SER A 79 6.31 1.15 -11.68
N LEU A 80 6.95 1.29 -10.52
CA LEU A 80 8.06 2.21 -10.31
C LEU A 80 9.28 1.82 -11.14
N VAL A 81 9.66 0.54 -11.16
CA VAL A 81 10.76 0.03 -12.00
C VAL A 81 10.51 0.29 -13.48
N LEU A 82 9.28 0.06 -13.97
CA LEU A 82 8.91 0.34 -15.35
C LEU A 82 8.97 1.85 -15.66
N THR A 83 8.48 2.68 -14.74
CA THR A 83 8.50 4.14 -14.90
C THR A 83 9.92 4.69 -14.94
N LEU A 84 10.82 4.17 -14.09
CA LEU A 84 12.24 4.54 -14.13
C LEU A 84 12.93 4.08 -15.40
N ALA A 85 12.60 2.88 -15.91
CA ALA A 85 13.13 2.41 -17.18
C ALA A 85 12.65 3.29 -18.34
N GLU A 86 11.40 3.77 -18.31
CA GLU A 86 10.86 4.68 -19.32
C GLU A 86 11.47 6.08 -19.22
N LEU A 87 11.69 6.59 -18.01
CA LEU A 87 12.42 7.84 -17.78
C LEU A 87 13.85 7.76 -18.32
N ASP A 88 14.54 6.63 -18.07
CA ASP A 88 15.88 6.38 -18.57
C ASP A 88 15.92 6.24 -20.11
N ALA A 89 14.90 5.65 -20.72
CA ALA A 89 14.81 5.61 -22.18
C ALA A 89 14.60 7.00 -22.81
N ARG A 90 14.04 7.96 -22.05
CA ARG A 90 13.63 9.29 -22.54
C ARG A 90 14.52 10.43 -22.06
N TRP A 91 15.52 10.18 -21.21
CA TRP A 91 16.36 11.25 -20.67
C TRP A 91 17.18 11.97 -21.76
N GLN A 92 17.53 11.27 -22.85
CA GLN A 92 18.18 11.86 -24.02
C GLN A 92 17.16 12.43 -25.01
N LEU A 93 17.07 13.75 -25.05
CA LEU A 93 16.23 14.47 -25.99
C LEU A 93 16.97 14.56 -27.35
N ARG A 94 16.58 13.73 -28.33
CA ARG A 94 17.17 13.73 -29.68
C ARG A 94 16.60 14.86 -30.55
N GLU A 95 17.47 15.73 -31.07
CA GLU A 95 17.09 16.76 -32.04
C GLU A 95 16.47 16.14 -33.32
N ARG A 96 15.25 16.57 -33.69
CA ARG A 96 14.69 16.26 -35.02
C ARG A 96 15.15 17.32 -36.02
N PRO A 97 15.69 16.94 -37.20
CA PRO A 97 16.08 17.93 -38.20
C PRO A 97 14.86 18.67 -38.73
N PHE A 98 14.87 20.00 -38.62
CA PHE A 98 13.86 20.86 -39.24
C PHE A 98 14.08 20.93 -40.75
N VAL A 99 13.13 20.39 -41.52
CA VAL A 99 13.01 20.62 -42.96
C VAL A 99 11.75 21.43 -43.21
N SER A 100 11.91 22.70 -43.60
CA SER A 100 10.81 23.55 -44.04
C SER A 100 11.06 24.01 -45.47
N GLY A 101 10.19 23.59 -46.38
CA GLY A 101 10.08 24.13 -47.72
C GLY A 101 8.88 25.08 -47.77
N LEU A 102 9.07 26.29 -48.31
CA LEU A 102 8.08 27.11 -49.03
C LEU A 102 8.73 28.43 -49.51
N PRO A 103 8.21 29.08 -50.58
CA PRO A 103 9.02 29.79 -51.56
C PRO A 103 9.03 31.33 -51.44
N VAL A 104 10.20 31.84 -51.83
CA VAL A 104 10.59 33.11 -52.47
C VAL A 104 9.50 34.18 -52.66
N LEU A 105 9.54 35.24 -51.85
CA LEU A 105 9.40 36.64 -52.28
C LEU A 105 9.89 37.57 -51.16
N GLY A 106 11.05 38.20 -51.37
CA GLY A 106 11.72 39.09 -50.40
C GLY A 106 13.12 38.62 -49.97
N ARG A 107 14.01 38.26 -50.92
CA ARG A 107 15.28 37.55 -50.66
C ARG A 107 16.14 38.07 -49.50
N LEU A 108 16.25 39.39 -49.30
CA LEU A 108 17.08 39.97 -48.21
C LEU A 108 16.40 39.93 -46.84
N ILE A 109 15.12 40.34 -46.75
CA ILE A 109 14.35 40.32 -45.50
C ILE A 109 14.07 38.88 -45.07
N VAL A 110 13.77 38.00 -46.02
CA VAL A 110 13.64 36.56 -45.80
C VAL A 110 14.99 35.96 -45.40
N ALA A 111 16.11 36.33 -46.02
CA ALA A 111 17.43 35.83 -45.60
C ALA A 111 17.77 36.26 -44.17
N ALA A 112 17.53 37.53 -43.79
CA ALA A 112 17.77 38.01 -42.43
C ALA A 112 16.86 37.31 -41.41
N ARG A 113 15.57 37.16 -41.72
CA ARG A 113 14.60 36.48 -40.84
C ARG A 113 14.87 34.98 -40.74
N SER A 114 15.22 34.32 -41.84
CA SER A 114 15.61 32.90 -41.86
C SER A 114 16.94 32.65 -41.19
N ALA A 115 17.92 33.56 -41.34
CA ALA A 115 19.20 33.48 -40.63
C ALA A 115 18.99 33.68 -39.12
N TRP A 116 18.15 34.63 -38.71
CA TRP A 116 17.78 34.83 -37.31
C TRP A 116 16.99 33.64 -36.74
N ASN A 117 16.04 33.08 -37.50
CA ASN A 117 15.29 31.88 -37.09
C ASN A 117 16.19 30.64 -36.99
N TRP A 118 17.12 30.48 -37.93
CA TRP A 118 18.12 29.40 -37.89
C TRP A 118 19.09 29.60 -36.73
N MET A 119 19.52 30.83 -36.47
CA MET A 119 20.37 31.19 -35.34
C MET A 119 19.65 30.92 -34.01
N SER A 120 18.40 31.38 -33.83
CA SER A 120 17.63 31.16 -32.60
C SER A 120 17.32 29.68 -32.37
N THR A 121 16.90 28.97 -33.42
CA THR A 121 16.57 27.53 -33.32
C THR A 121 17.82 26.68 -33.09
N LYS A 122 18.99 27.07 -33.62
CA LYS A 122 20.21 26.25 -33.54
C LYS A 122 21.16 26.64 -32.40
N TRP A 123 21.20 27.90 -32.01
CA TRP A 123 22.07 28.39 -30.94
C TRP A 123 21.38 28.52 -29.58
N TYR A 124 20.06 28.75 -29.53
CA TYR A 124 19.37 28.93 -28.25
C TYR A 124 18.74 27.62 -27.73
N VAL A 125 18.22 26.78 -28.63
CA VAL A 125 17.55 25.53 -28.25
C VAL A 125 18.57 24.44 -27.90
N ARG A 126 19.69 24.39 -28.61
CA ARG A 126 20.70 23.34 -28.46
C ARG A 126 21.36 23.30 -27.06
N PRO A 127 21.77 24.44 -26.46
CA PRO A 127 22.24 24.45 -25.08
C PRO A 127 21.15 24.08 -24.06
N LEU A 128 19.90 24.50 -24.29
CA LEU A 128 18.77 24.16 -23.43
C LEU A 128 18.44 22.66 -23.46
N ILE A 129 18.49 22.03 -24.64
CA ILE A 129 18.32 20.59 -24.81
C ILE A 129 19.43 19.81 -24.10
N GLN A 130 20.67 20.29 -24.19
CA GLN A 130 21.83 19.71 -23.50
C GLN A 130 21.63 19.79 -21.98
N GLN A 131 21.28 20.98 -21.45
CA GLN A 131 21.03 21.19 -20.02
C GLN A 131 19.86 20.35 -19.51
N GLN A 132 18.76 20.25 -20.26
CA GLN A 132 17.62 19.42 -19.88
C GLN A 132 18.00 17.94 -19.84
N SER A 133 18.82 17.47 -20.80
CA SER A 133 19.29 16.09 -20.82
C SER A 133 20.21 15.80 -19.63
N GLU A 134 21.14 16.70 -19.30
CA GLU A 134 22.01 16.58 -18.12
C GLU A 134 21.19 16.57 -16.82
N PHE A 135 20.26 17.51 -16.65
CA PHE A 135 19.36 17.55 -15.50
C PHE A 135 18.53 16.26 -15.38
N ASN A 136 17.93 15.80 -16.47
CA ASN A 136 17.15 14.57 -16.49
C ASN A 136 18.02 13.36 -16.12
N GLY A 137 19.26 13.29 -16.63
CA GLY A 137 20.21 12.24 -16.28
C GLY A 137 20.58 12.24 -14.79
N HIS A 138 20.76 13.42 -14.19
CA HIS A 138 20.98 13.55 -12.75
C HIS A 138 19.75 13.13 -11.93
N ALA A 139 18.55 13.55 -12.34
CA ALA A 139 17.31 13.17 -11.69
C ALA A 139 17.09 11.65 -11.72
N VAL A 140 17.28 11.02 -12.89
CA VAL A 140 17.18 9.56 -13.04
C VAL A 140 18.19 8.85 -12.14
N ARG A 141 19.42 9.35 -12.03
CA ARG A 141 20.44 8.76 -11.16
C ARG A 141 20.03 8.81 -9.68
N ILE A 142 19.61 9.98 -9.20
CA ILE A 142 19.16 10.15 -7.80
C ILE A 142 17.96 9.24 -7.51
N LEU A 143 17.00 9.16 -8.43
CA LEU A 143 15.84 8.28 -8.26
C LEU A 143 16.25 6.80 -8.20
N ARG A 144 17.23 6.37 -9.00
CA ARG A 144 17.77 5.01 -8.94
C ARG A 144 18.44 4.71 -7.60
N GLU A 145 19.25 5.65 -7.10
CA GLU A 145 19.91 5.54 -5.80
C GLU A 145 18.87 5.42 -4.67
N LEU A 146 17.84 6.26 -4.68
CA LEU A 146 16.77 6.23 -3.69
C LEU A 146 15.99 4.90 -3.69
N VAL A 147 15.72 4.35 -4.88
CA VAL A 147 15.06 3.04 -4.99
C VAL A 147 15.94 1.92 -4.46
N ALA A 148 17.25 1.94 -4.77
CA ALA A 148 18.19 0.96 -4.26
C ALA A 148 18.31 1.02 -2.73
N GLU A 149 18.33 2.22 -2.15
CA GLU A 149 18.31 2.40 -0.69
C GLU A 149 17.02 1.89 -0.07
N GLN A 150 15.86 2.18 -0.69
CA GLN A 150 14.57 1.67 -0.20
C GLN A 150 14.52 0.14 -0.22
N GLN A 151 15.02 -0.50 -1.28
CA GLN A 151 15.11 -1.96 -1.36
C GLN A 151 16.03 -2.52 -0.28
N ALA A 152 17.21 -1.93 -0.07
CA ALA A 152 18.13 -2.37 0.97
C ALA A 152 17.53 -2.24 2.39
N LEU A 153 16.74 -1.19 2.63
CA LEU A 153 16.00 -1.02 3.89
C LEU A 153 14.90 -2.07 4.05
N ALA A 154 14.13 -2.33 2.99
CA ALA A 154 13.09 -3.37 3.00
C ALA A 154 13.70 -4.75 3.29
N ASP A 155 14.80 -5.11 2.62
CA ASP A 155 15.52 -6.36 2.86
C ASP A 155 16.02 -6.46 4.31
N ARG A 156 16.48 -5.33 4.88
CA ARG A 156 16.94 -5.30 6.27
C ARG A 156 15.80 -5.50 7.26
N VAL A 157 14.63 -4.92 7.01
CA VAL A 157 13.43 -5.14 7.82
C VAL A 157 13.02 -6.60 7.76
N GLN A 158 12.95 -7.20 6.56
CA GLN A 158 12.60 -8.60 6.39
C GLN A 158 13.56 -9.54 7.17
N ASN A 159 14.86 -9.29 7.07
CA ASN A 159 15.87 -10.06 7.81
C ASN A 159 15.68 -9.95 9.34
N LEU A 160 15.34 -8.76 9.85
CA LEU A 160 15.10 -8.57 11.28
C LEU A 160 13.83 -9.30 11.74
N GLU A 161 12.76 -9.29 10.95
CA GLU A 161 11.54 -10.03 11.23
C GLU A 161 11.78 -11.55 11.28
N ASP A 162 12.60 -12.06 10.36
CA ASP A 162 12.93 -13.48 10.31
C ASP A 162 13.80 -13.90 11.51
N LEU A 163 14.75 -13.04 11.91
CA LEU A 163 15.53 -13.26 13.14
C LEU A 163 14.64 -13.27 14.40
N LEU A 164 13.69 -12.33 14.50
CA LEU A 164 12.74 -12.31 15.62
C LEU A 164 11.88 -13.58 15.67
N ARG A 165 11.38 -14.04 14.52
CA ARG A 165 10.65 -15.32 14.42
C ARG A 165 11.50 -16.50 14.89
N GLN A 166 12.76 -16.57 14.47
CA GLN A 166 13.67 -17.63 14.90
C GLN A 166 13.92 -17.61 16.41
N GLN A 167 14.11 -16.43 17.00
CA GLN A 167 14.30 -16.28 18.45
C GLN A 167 13.07 -16.75 19.23
N GLN A 168 11.87 -16.40 18.77
CA GLN A 168 10.63 -16.83 19.40
C GLN A 168 10.50 -18.36 19.43
N ILE A 169 10.79 -19.02 18.29
CA ILE A 169 10.78 -20.48 18.20
C ILE A 169 11.82 -21.12 19.14
N GLN A 170 12.99 -20.50 19.31
CA GLN A 170 14.00 -21.00 20.24
C GLN A 170 13.55 -20.89 21.71
N ILE A 171 12.93 -19.77 22.08
CA ILE A 171 12.39 -19.55 23.42
C ILE A 171 11.33 -20.62 23.74
N GLU A 172 10.40 -20.85 22.82
CA GLU A 172 9.35 -21.87 22.98
C GLU A 172 9.94 -23.28 23.15
N ARG A 173 10.94 -23.64 22.35
CA ARG A 173 11.65 -24.93 22.47
C ARG A 173 12.39 -25.08 23.81
N LEU A 174 12.96 -24.01 24.34
CA LEU A 174 13.65 -24.04 25.64
C LEU A 174 12.64 -24.16 26.79
N GLN A 175 11.51 -23.45 26.70
CA GLN A 175 10.43 -23.54 27.67
C GLN A 175 9.80 -24.94 27.70
N SER A 176 9.56 -25.54 26.54
CA SER A 176 8.99 -26.90 26.46
C SER A 176 9.92 -27.94 27.10
N LYS A 177 11.24 -27.86 26.83
CA LYS A 177 12.24 -28.74 27.45
C LYS A 177 12.29 -28.60 28.98
N SER A 178 12.23 -27.36 29.49
CA SER A 178 12.24 -27.09 30.93
C SER A 178 10.99 -27.63 31.64
N GLN A 179 9.82 -27.55 30.99
CA GLN A 179 8.57 -28.11 31.52
C GLN A 179 8.61 -29.65 31.57
N ASP A 180 9.12 -30.30 30.52
CA ASP A 180 9.28 -31.77 30.48
C ASP A 180 10.23 -32.30 31.56
N GLU A 181 11.35 -31.61 31.80
CA GLU A 181 12.30 -31.98 32.86
C GLU A 181 11.71 -31.79 34.27
N SER A 182 10.92 -30.72 34.47
CA SER A 182 10.24 -30.46 35.74
C SER A 182 9.12 -31.47 36.02
N GLY A 183 8.40 -31.92 34.98
CA GLY A 183 7.34 -32.93 35.09
C GLY A 183 7.86 -34.34 35.41
N ARG A 184 9.04 -34.72 34.89
CA ARG A 184 9.67 -36.02 35.20
C ARG A 184 10.28 -36.09 36.60
N GLY A 185 10.75 -34.98 37.15
CA GLY A 185 11.34 -34.93 38.51
C GLY A 185 10.31 -35.01 39.65
N GLY A 186 9.05 -34.63 39.41
CA GLY A 186 8.00 -34.58 40.43
C GLY A 186 7.31 -35.92 40.76
N SER A 187 7.34 -36.90 39.85
CA SER A 187 6.58 -38.15 40.00
C SER A 187 7.33 -39.29 40.73
N GLY A 188 8.58 -39.07 41.16
CA GLY A 188 9.44 -40.10 41.78
C GLY A 188 9.53 -40.08 43.31
N ARG A 189 8.67 -39.31 44.00
CA ARG A 189 8.69 -39.16 45.47
C ARG A 189 7.30 -39.44 46.06
N HIS A 190 6.91 -40.71 46.13
CA HIS A 190 5.93 -41.22 47.09
C HIS A 190 6.23 -42.68 47.41
#